data_AF-A0A9R1CAX3-F1
#
_entry.id   AF-A0A9R1CAX3-F1
#
_cell.length_a   1.000
_cell.length_b   1.000
_cell.length_c   1.000
_cell.angle_alpha   90.00
_cell.angle_beta   90.00
_cell.angle_gamma   90.00
#
_symmetry.space_group_name_H-M   'P 1'
#
loop_
_entity.id
_entity.type
_entity.pdbx_description
1 polymer ?
#
loop_
_entity_poly.entity_id
_entity_poly.type
_entity_poly.pdbx_seq_one_letter_code
_entity_poly.pdbx_strand_id
1 'polypeptide(L)'
;MHQGGARIPSATQVVADYDNGVITIDVSRYTGTVQLYVYDANNTVVDCAVATISGSGTVTMNIGDIPQGTYRLCIVLDNATYSGDLVI
;
A
#
# COMPACT_ATOMS: atom_id res chain seq x y z
N MET A 1 17.59 29.68 27.82
CA MET A 1 16.26 29.14 27.50
C MET A 1 16.43 28.16 26.35
N HIS A 2 16.14 26.88 26.54
CA HIS A 2 16.29 25.86 25.48
C HIS A 2 14.96 25.74 24.72
N GLN A 3 14.92 26.20 23.47
CA GLN A 3 13.82 25.90 22.55
C GLN A 3 13.98 24.46 22.07
N GLY A 4 13.37 23.52 22.80
CA GLY A 4 13.12 22.18 22.28
C GLY A 4 12.02 22.26 21.24
N GLY A 5 12.40 22.36 19.96
CA GLY A 5 11.43 22.23 18.87
C GLY A 5 10.68 20.91 19.00
N ALA A 6 9.35 20.96 18.92
CA ALA A 6 8.53 19.76 18.91
C ALA A 6 8.97 18.88 17.73
N ARG A 7 9.61 17.74 18.03
CA ARG A 7 9.92 16.75 17.00
C ARG A 7 8.58 16.15 16.57
N ILE A 8 8.10 16.51 15.38
CA ILE A 8 6.93 15.85 14.79
C ILE A 8 7.27 14.36 14.74
N PRO A 9 6.47 13.48 15.38
CA PRO A 9 6.64 12.05 15.25
C PRO A 9 6.67 11.71 13.76
N SER A 10 7.66 10.94 13.34
CA SER A 10 7.80 10.60 11.94
C SER A 10 6.61 9.75 11.50
N ALA A 11 5.69 10.31 10.72
CA ALA A 11 4.48 9.62 10.28
C ALA A 11 4.83 8.39 9.43
N THR A 12 3.96 7.39 9.47
CA THR A 12 3.95 6.25 8.54
C THR A 12 4.01 6.77 7.11
N GLN A 13 4.85 6.16 6.28
CA GLN A 13 4.93 6.45 4.86
C GLN A 13 4.60 5.20 4.07
N VAL A 14 3.78 5.38 3.03
CA VAL A 14 3.38 4.33 2.10
C VAL A 14 3.65 4.88 0.70
N VAL A 15 4.48 4.16 -0.07
CA VAL A 15 4.75 4.46 -1.47
C VAL A 15 4.29 3.25 -2.27
N ALA A 16 3.51 3.51 -3.32
CA ALA A 16 3.03 2.49 -4.24
C ALA A 16 3.64 2.74 -5.62
N ASP A 17 4.16 1.70 -6.23
CA ASP A 17 4.68 1.68 -7.59
C ASP A 17 4.09 0.51 -8.37
N TYR A 18 4.01 0.65 -9.68
CA TYR A 18 3.54 -0.39 -10.59
C TYR A 18 4.48 -0.49 -11.78
N ASP A 19 5.09 -1.65 -11.95
CA ASP A 19 5.95 -1.95 -13.09
C ASP A 19 5.67 -3.36 -13.62
N ASN A 20 5.40 -3.45 -14.93
CA ASN A 20 5.27 -4.69 -15.68
C ASN A 20 4.42 -5.79 -14.99
N GLY A 21 3.21 -5.45 -14.53
CA GLY A 21 2.31 -6.40 -13.88
C GLY A 21 2.61 -6.65 -12.40
N VAL A 22 3.56 -5.94 -11.79
CA VAL A 22 3.89 -6.09 -10.37
C VAL A 22 3.64 -4.77 -9.65
N ILE A 23 2.78 -4.81 -8.63
CA ILE A 23 2.61 -3.73 -7.67
C ILE A 23 3.64 -3.91 -6.57
N THR A 24 4.38 -2.84 -6.26
CA THR A 24 5.32 -2.80 -5.14
C THR A 24 4.88 -1.72 -4.15
N ILE A 25 4.66 -2.11 -2.89
CA ILE A 25 4.30 -1.22 -1.80
C ILE A 25 5.44 -1.17 -0.79
N ASP A 26 6.11 -0.03 -0.72
CA ASP A 26 7.09 0.25 0.33
C ASP A 26 6.42 0.97 1.49
N VAL A 27 6.52 0.37 2.68
CA VAL A 27 6.00 0.94 3.91
C VAL A 27 7.16 1.20 4.86
N SER A 28 7.18 2.39 5.46
CA SER A 28 8.15 2.73 6.49
C SER A 28 7.50 3.41 7.70
N ARG A 29 8.17 3.26 8.85
CA ARG A 29 7.71 3.73 10.17
C ARG A 29 6.38 3.11 10.59
N TYR A 30 6.20 1.84 10.24
CA TYR A 30 5.02 1.06 10.60
C TYR A 30 5.41 -0.33 11.09
N THR A 31 4.74 -0.79 12.14
CA THR A 31 4.82 -2.16 12.62
C THR A 31 3.40 -2.70 12.76
N GLY A 32 3.07 -3.75 12.03
CA GLY A 32 1.72 -4.32 11.99
C GLY A 32 1.44 -5.02 10.67
N THR A 33 0.16 -5.33 10.44
CA THR A 33 -0.29 -6.04 9.24
C THR A 33 -0.67 -5.05 8.16
N VAL A 34 -0.13 -5.25 6.96
CA VAL A 34 -0.51 -4.53 5.74
C VAL A 34 -1.32 -5.47 4.86
N GLN A 35 -2.50 -5.03 4.44
CA GLN A 35 -3.36 -5.76 3.51
C GLN A 35 -3.50 -4.96 2.22
N LEU A 36 -3.34 -5.61 1.08
CA LEU A 36 -3.53 -5.03 -0.24
C LEU A 36 -4.71 -5.71 -0.90
N TYR A 37 -5.57 -4.91 -1.54
CA TYR A 37 -6.70 -5.39 -2.33
C TYR A 37 -6.72 -4.67 -3.66
N VAL A 38 -6.90 -5.41 -4.75
CA VAL A 38 -7.18 -4.86 -6.08
C VAL A 38 -8.63 -5.14 -6.40
N TYR A 39 -9.39 -4.08 -6.67
CA TYR A 39 -10.80 -4.14 -7.03
C TYR A 39 -11.01 -3.86 -8.50
N ASP A 40 -11.90 -4.61 -9.15
CA ASP A 40 -12.42 -4.27 -10.48
C ASP A 40 -13.45 -3.14 -10.43
N ALA A 41 -13.96 -2.76 -11.61
CA ALA A 41 -15.01 -1.73 -11.76
C ALA A 41 -16.35 -2.08 -11.10
N ASN A 42 -16.58 -3.36 -10.77
CA ASN A 42 -17.77 -3.83 -10.06
C ASN A 42 -17.55 -3.92 -8.54
N ASN A 43 -16.44 -3.38 -8.02
CA ASN A 43 -16.02 -3.47 -6.63
C ASN A 43 -15.78 -4.92 -6.16
N THR A 44 -15.44 -5.84 -7.07
CA THR A 44 -15.04 -7.21 -6.73
C THR A 44 -13.53 -7.27 -6.53
N VAL A 45 -13.08 -7.93 -5.46
CA VAL A 45 -11.65 -8.18 -5.23
C VAL A 45 -11.16 -9.19 -6.27
N VAL A 46 -10.24 -8.77 -7.13
CA VAL A 46 -9.63 -9.63 -8.16
C VAL A 46 -8.27 -10.17 -7.74
N ASP A 47 -7.58 -9.48 -6.82
CA ASP A 47 -6.34 -9.97 -6.21
C ASP A 47 -6.13 -9.35 -4.81
N CYS A 48 -5.35 -10.03 -3.97
CA CYS A 48 -5.00 -9.55 -2.64
C CYS A 48 -3.66 -10.08 -2.12
N ALA A 49 -3.02 -9.31 -1.24
CA ALA A 49 -1.81 -9.72 -0.54
C ALA A 49 -1.84 -9.28 0.93
N VAL A 50 -1.13 -9.99 1.79
CA VAL A 50 -0.97 -9.64 3.20
C VAL A 50 0.46 -9.85 3.64
N ALA A 51 0.98 -8.92 4.43
CA ALA A 51 2.30 -9.01 5.02
C ALA A 51 2.33 -8.39 6.41
N THR A 52 3.22 -8.89 7.27
CA THR A 52 3.53 -8.24 8.55
C THR A 52 4.84 -7.49 8.41
N ILE A 53 4.83 -6.20 8.70
CA ILE A 53 5.98 -5.31 8.64
C ILE A 53 6.44 -4.95 10.05
N SER A 54 7.75 -4.81 10.25
CA SER A 54 8.34 -4.35 11.51
C SER A 54 9.31 -3.19 11.23
N GLY A 55 8.85 -1.97 11.45
CA GLY A 55 9.59 -0.74 11.17
C GLY A 55 9.50 -0.32 9.70
N SER A 56 10.04 -1.13 8.79
CA SER A 56 9.98 -0.91 7.34
C SER A 56 9.92 -2.24 6.59
N GLY A 57 9.31 -2.25 5.42
CA GLY A 57 9.22 -3.43 4.58
C GLY A 57 8.55 -3.16 3.25
N THR A 58 8.62 -4.16 2.38
CA THR A 58 8.07 -4.12 1.02
C THR A 58 7.05 -5.25 0.87
N VAL A 59 5.92 -4.95 0.24
CA VAL A 59 4.90 -5.93 -0.14
C VAL A 59 4.77 -5.90 -1.65
N THR A 60 4.86 -7.05 -2.30
CA THR A 60 4.72 -7.17 -3.76
C THR A 60 3.52 -8.03 -4.11
N MET A 61 2.80 -7.67 -5.17
CA MET A 61 1.67 -8.42 -5.71
C MET A 61 1.81 -8.51 -7.23
N ASN A 62 1.73 -9.72 -7.79
CA ASN A 62 1.78 -9.92 -9.24
C ASN A 62 0.35 -10.01 -9.78
N ILE A 63 -0.01 -9.01 -10.57
CA ILE A 63 -1.30 -8.84 -11.25
C ILE A 63 -1.16 -8.91 -12.78
N GLY A 64 -0.03 -9.39 -13.30
CA GLY A 64 0.23 -9.43 -14.75
C GLY A 64 -0.74 -10.29 -15.55
N ASP A 65 -1.44 -11.22 -14.89
CA ASP A 65 -2.40 -12.12 -15.51
C ASP A 65 -3.84 -11.56 -15.54
N ILE A 66 -4.10 -10.40 -14.92
CA ILE A 66 -5.43 -9.79 -14.95
C ILE A 66 -5.64 -8.97 -16.23
N PRO A 67 -6.87 -8.91 -16.78
CA PRO A 67 -7.14 -8.17 -18.02
C PRO A 67 -6.76 -6.69 -17.92
N GLN A 68 -6.41 -6.08 -19.05
CA GLN A 68 -6.22 -4.62 -19.13
C GLN A 68 -7.50 -3.88 -18.74
N GLY A 69 -7.35 -2.76 -18.03
CA GLY A 69 -8.47 -1.99 -17.51
C GLY A 69 -8.12 -1.10 -16.33
N THR A 70 -9.15 -0.43 -15.82
CA THR A 70 -9.05 0.39 -14.61
C THR A 70 -9.47 -0.42 -13.39
N TYR A 71 -8.61 -0.40 -12.39
CA TYR A 71 -8.76 -1.06 -11.10
C TYR A 71 -8.60 -0.04 -9.99
N ARG A 72 -9.00 -0.42 -8.79
CA ARG A 72 -8.74 0.36 -7.58
C ARG A 72 -7.85 -0.44 -6.64
N LEU A 73 -6.68 0.09 -6.35
CA LEU A 73 -5.77 -0.45 -5.35
C LEU A 73 -6.14 0.14 -3.98
N CYS A 74 -6.31 -0.73 -2.99
CA CYS A 74 -6.47 -0.37 -1.58
C CYS A 74 -5.36 -0.97 -0.74
N ILE A 75 -4.76 -0.15 0.11
CA ILE A 75 -3.74 -0.54 1.08
C ILE A 75 -4.32 -0.23 2.46
N VAL A 76 -4.53 -1.26 3.26
CA VAL A 76 -5.12 -1.18 4.59
C VAL A 76 -4.03 -1.46 5.63
N LEU A 77 -3.83 -0.48 6.51
CA LEU A 77 -3.09 -0.57 7.75
C LEU A 77 -4.08 -0.58 8.91
N ASP A 78 -3.64 -0.89 10.13
CA ASP A 78 -4.51 -0.88 11.32
C ASP A 78 -5.22 0.46 11.58
N ASN A 79 -4.61 1.58 11.19
CA ASN A 79 -5.07 2.94 11.50
C ASN A 79 -5.40 3.79 10.27
N ALA A 80 -5.17 3.30 9.06
CA ALA A 80 -5.32 4.08 7.84
C ALA A 80 -5.59 3.19 6.63
N THR A 81 -6.40 3.72 5.71
CA THR A 81 -6.61 3.13 4.38
C THR A 81 -6.19 4.12 3.32
N TYR A 82 -5.32 3.67 2.42
CA TYR A 82 -4.92 4.40 1.22
C TYR A 82 -5.61 3.76 0.02
N SER A 83 -6.10 4.58 -0.90
CA SER A 83 -6.72 4.08 -2.13
C SER A 83 -6.36 4.95 -3.32
N GLY A 84 -6.18 4.31 -4.48
CA GLY A 84 -5.93 5.00 -5.74
C GLY A 84 -6.37 4.17 -6.94
N ASP A 85 -6.55 4.84 -8.06
CA ASP A 85 -6.83 4.18 -9.34
C ASP A 85 -5.54 3.61 -9.93
N LEU A 86 -5.63 2.40 -10.45
CA LEU A 86 -4.56 1.68 -11.13
C LEU A 86 -5.04 1.37 -12.55
N VAL A 87 -4.25 1.76 -13.55
CA VAL A 87 -4.55 1.48 -14.96
C VAL A 87 -3.51 0.49 -15.48
N ILE A 88 -3.99 -0.66 -15.96
CA ILE A 88 -3.20 -1.76 -16.52
C ILE A 88 -3.42 -1.86 -18.02
#